data_AF-A0A7T0PD59-F1
#
_entry.id   AF-A0A7T0PD59-F1
#
_cell.length_a   1.000
_cell.length_b   1.000
_cell.length_c   1.000
_cell.angle_alpha   90.00
_cell.angle_beta   90.00
_cell.angle_gamma   90.00
#
_symmetry.space_group_name_H-M   'P 1'
#
loop_
_entity.id
_entity.type
_entity.pdbx_description
1 polymer ?
#
loop_
_entity_poly.entity_id
_entity_poly.type
_entity_poly.pdbx_seq_one_letter_code
_entity_poly.pdbx_strand_id
1 'polypeptide(L)'
;MNSNRKLSLALGAGVAIFLGTCSPVSNASASSSSTSIFGGLMNSQSPTPAIVPLPADAVPATGGVLARVMDTEWVPQPAHGKTRVSFAPQHGTEGFRVEGGPCNGYGTVIHPDADSGRYTTTPLPVTRMACDSFEYEGAITQALQDANAFYVAGDDTLYLAGNNGALKLVRAD
;
A
#
# COMPACT_ATOMS: atom_id res chain seq x y z
N MET A 1 9.44 27.60 -55.63
CA MET A 1 10.21 28.64 -54.90
C MET A 1 10.77 27.97 -53.64
N ASN A 2 11.98 27.40 -53.69
CA ASN A 2 13.25 28.01 -53.21
C ASN A 2 13.08 28.72 -51.85
N SER A 3 13.79 28.40 -50.77
CA SER A 3 15.26 28.36 -50.70
C SER A 3 15.80 27.61 -49.47
N ASN A 4 17.00 27.04 -49.65
CA ASN A 4 17.88 26.32 -48.73
C ASN A 4 18.71 27.23 -47.80
N ARG A 5 19.26 26.63 -46.71
CA ARG A 5 20.67 26.66 -46.19
C ARG A 5 20.73 25.73 -44.94
N LYS A 6 21.48 24.59 -44.83
CA LYS A 6 22.93 24.26 -44.89
C LYS A 6 23.80 25.17 -44.01
N LEU A 7 24.80 24.77 -43.21
CA LEU A 7 25.49 23.53 -42.78
C LEU A 7 26.53 23.99 -41.70
N SER A 8 26.93 23.24 -40.67
CA SER A 8 28.30 22.69 -40.39
C SER A 8 28.48 22.54 -38.86
N LEU A 9 28.89 21.41 -38.26
CA LEU A 9 30.16 20.62 -38.24
C LEU A 9 31.23 21.12 -37.24
N ALA A 10 31.51 20.32 -36.20
CA ALA A 10 32.81 20.14 -35.51
C ALA A 10 32.71 18.83 -34.69
N LEU A 11 33.32 17.68 -35.02
CA LEU A 11 34.74 17.26 -34.99
C LEU A 11 35.42 17.41 -33.63
N GLY A 12 35.79 16.26 -33.03
CA GLY A 12 36.64 16.15 -31.85
C GLY A 12 36.86 14.70 -31.44
N ALA A 13 37.76 14.01 -32.13
CA ALA A 13 38.23 12.65 -31.83
C ALA A 13 39.25 12.66 -30.68
N GLY A 14 39.32 11.55 -29.92
CA GLY A 14 40.38 11.30 -28.94
C GLY A 14 40.36 9.86 -28.44
N VAL A 15 41.09 8.98 -29.12
CA VAL A 15 41.38 7.59 -28.75
C VAL A 15 42.60 7.56 -27.82
N ALA A 16 42.57 6.75 -26.76
CA ALA A 16 43.77 6.19 -26.16
C ALA A 16 43.48 4.78 -25.62
N ILE A 17 44.29 3.83 -26.09
CA ILE A 17 44.28 2.40 -25.81
C ILE A 17 45.21 2.14 -24.61
N PHE A 18 44.80 1.33 -23.64
CA PHE A 18 45.72 0.64 -22.75
C PHE A 18 45.41 -0.87 -22.73
N LEU A 19 46.30 -1.63 -23.37
CA LEU A 19 46.47 -3.06 -23.21
C LEU A 19 47.34 -3.29 -21.97
N GLY A 20 46.87 -4.14 -21.05
CA GLY A 20 47.59 -4.52 -19.84
C GLY A 20 47.04 -5.81 -19.28
N THR A 21 47.65 -6.91 -19.70
CA THR A 21 47.43 -8.30 -19.29
C THR A 21 47.80 -8.55 -17.81
N CYS A 22 47.01 -9.37 -17.10
CA CYS A 22 47.46 -10.60 -16.42
C CYS A 22 46.51 -11.03 -15.27
N SER A 23 45.92 -12.21 -15.46
CA SER A 23 45.53 -13.25 -14.49
C SER A 23 44.42 -13.01 -13.46
N PRO A 24 43.42 -13.93 -13.38
CA PRO A 24 42.57 -14.06 -12.21
C PRO A 24 43.36 -14.76 -11.10
N VAL A 25 43.59 -14.08 -9.98
CA VAL A 25 44.04 -14.77 -8.77
C VAL A 25 42.82 -15.40 -8.15
N SER A 26 42.70 -16.72 -8.32
CA SER A 26 41.81 -17.57 -7.55
C SER A 26 42.12 -17.37 -6.07
N ASN A 27 41.30 -16.59 -5.36
CA ASN A 27 41.33 -16.59 -3.91
C ASN A 27 40.29 -17.59 -3.42
N ALA A 28 40.79 -18.56 -2.68
CA ALA A 28 40.17 -19.83 -2.38
C ALA A 28 38.76 -19.74 -1.78
N SER A 29 37.91 -20.66 -2.23
CA SER A 29 36.72 -21.09 -1.51
C SER A 29 37.15 -21.61 -0.14
N ALA A 30 36.99 -20.81 0.91
CA ALA A 30 36.97 -21.30 2.26
C ALA A 30 35.58 -21.90 2.52
N SER A 31 35.44 -23.20 2.25
CA SER A 31 34.44 -24.02 2.92
C SER A 31 34.80 -24.08 4.39
N SER A 32 34.22 -23.21 5.20
CA SER A 32 34.08 -23.42 6.64
C SER A 32 32.63 -23.80 6.89
N SER A 33 32.39 -25.11 6.87
CA SER A 33 31.25 -25.73 7.52
C SER A 33 31.32 -25.39 9.01
N SER A 34 30.66 -24.31 9.41
CA SER A 34 30.32 -24.07 10.80
C SER A 34 28.88 -24.49 10.98
N THR A 35 28.68 -25.73 11.39
CA THR A 35 27.43 -26.19 12.00
C THR A 35 27.27 -25.43 13.31
N SER A 36 26.67 -24.26 13.25
CA SER A 36 26.25 -23.50 14.43
C SER A 36 24.74 -23.64 14.56
N ILE A 37 24.36 -24.63 15.35
CA ILE A 37 23.04 -24.75 15.96
C ILE A 37 22.98 -23.67 17.06
N PHE A 38 22.54 -22.48 16.70
CA PHE A 38 22.04 -21.44 17.62
C PHE A 38 20.91 -20.77 16.84
N GLY A 39 19.65 -21.00 17.21
CA GLY A 39 19.08 -20.29 18.33
C GLY A 39 18.40 -19.07 17.76
N GLY A 40 17.12 -19.22 17.42
CA GLY A 40 16.34 -18.25 16.66
C GLY A 40 16.36 -16.85 17.28
N LEU A 41 16.55 -15.88 16.41
CA LEU A 41 15.84 -14.62 16.46
C LEU A 41 15.06 -14.55 15.15
N MET A 42 13.93 -15.26 15.12
CA MET A 42 12.88 -14.83 14.21
C MET A 42 12.55 -13.41 14.63
N ASN A 43 12.88 -12.44 13.77
CA ASN A 43 12.41 -11.08 13.91
C ASN A 43 10.89 -11.17 13.73
N SER A 44 10.17 -11.41 14.81
CA SER A 44 8.70 -11.43 14.86
C SER A 44 8.22 -10.00 14.69
N GLN A 45 8.40 -9.43 13.50
CA GLN A 45 7.66 -8.25 13.11
C GLN A 45 6.20 -8.67 13.12
N SER A 46 5.39 -8.03 13.98
CA SER A 46 3.94 -8.16 13.92
C SER A 46 3.51 -7.96 12.48
N PRO A 47 2.60 -8.80 11.95
CA PRO A 47 2.14 -8.61 10.59
C PRO A 47 1.58 -7.20 10.48
N THR A 48 2.01 -6.42 9.49
CA THR A 48 1.42 -5.13 9.13
C THR A 48 0.61 -5.29 7.85
N PRO A 49 -0.51 -4.58 7.68
CA PRO A 49 -1.25 -4.60 6.43
C PRO A 49 -0.36 -4.14 5.28
N ALA A 50 -0.34 -4.90 4.20
CA ALA A 50 0.50 -4.59 3.06
C ALA A 50 -0.19 -3.58 2.13
N ILE A 51 0.55 -2.54 1.71
CA ILE A 51 0.16 -1.70 0.58
C ILE A 51 0.63 -2.39 -0.69
N VAL A 52 -0.31 -2.78 -1.55
CA VAL A 52 -0.06 -3.53 -2.78
C VAL A 52 -0.37 -2.66 -4.01
N PRO A 53 0.20 -2.97 -5.19
CA PRO A 53 -0.28 -2.36 -6.42
C PRO A 53 -1.78 -2.61 -6.63
N LEU A 54 -2.51 -1.61 -7.10
CA LEU A 54 -3.91 -1.78 -7.49
C LEU A 54 -3.97 -2.76 -8.69
N PRO A 55 -4.75 -3.86 -8.62
CA PRO A 55 -4.89 -4.79 -9.73
C PRO A 55 -5.47 -4.14 -10.98
N ALA A 56 -5.06 -4.60 -12.16
CA ALA A 56 -5.52 -4.04 -13.44
C ALA A 56 -7.01 -4.30 -13.74
N ASP A 57 -7.59 -5.33 -13.11
CA ASP A 57 -9.00 -5.70 -13.19
C ASP A 57 -9.87 -5.04 -12.10
N ALA A 58 -9.27 -4.28 -11.19
CA ALA A 58 -10.01 -3.57 -10.17
C ALA A 58 -10.77 -2.39 -10.76
N VAL A 59 -12.05 -2.26 -10.41
CA VAL A 59 -12.94 -1.21 -10.93
C VAL A 59 -13.35 -0.25 -9.81
N PRO A 60 -13.52 1.06 -10.08
CA PRO A 60 -14.02 2.00 -9.08
C PRO A 60 -15.35 1.55 -8.48
N ALA A 61 -15.47 1.62 -7.16
CA ALA A 61 -16.73 1.32 -6.48
C ALA A 61 -17.65 2.53 -6.54
N THR A 62 -18.64 2.52 -7.43
CA THR A 62 -19.60 3.61 -7.63
C THR A 62 -21.04 3.15 -7.39
N GLY A 63 -21.96 4.11 -7.20
CA GLY A 63 -23.40 3.87 -7.06
C GLY A 63 -23.75 2.72 -6.12
N GLY A 64 -24.48 1.72 -6.64
CA GLY A 64 -24.89 0.55 -5.86
C GLY A 64 -23.74 -0.35 -5.39
N VAL A 65 -22.58 -0.32 -6.05
CA VAL A 65 -21.38 -1.04 -5.58
C VAL A 65 -20.82 -0.35 -4.35
N LEU A 66 -20.71 0.98 -4.37
CA LEU A 66 -20.28 1.74 -3.21
C LEU A 66 -21.22 1.54 -2.01
N ALA A 67 -22.54 1.52 -2.25
CA ALA A 67 -23.51 1.25 -1.19
C ALA A 67 -23.27 -0.13 -0.53
N ARG A 68 -22.97 -1.16 -1.32
CA ARG A 68 -22.58 -2.48 -0.78
C ARG A 68 -21.26 -2.42 -0.02
N VAL A 69 -20.28 -1.64 -0.49
CA VAL A 69 -19.01 -1.44 0.22
C VAL A 69 -19.24 -0.85 1.61
N MET A 70 -20.11 0.15 1.72
CA MET A 70 -20.44 0.81 2.99
C MET A 70 -21.20 -0.12 3.95
N ASP A 71 -22.02 -1.04 3.43
CA ASP A 71 -22.82 -1.99 4.22
C ASP A 71 -22.06 -3.30 4.56
N THR A 72 -20.82 -3.45 4.08
CA THR A 72 -20.03 -4.66 4.26
C THR A 72 -18.94 -4.46 5.32
N GLU A 73 -18.71 -5.49 6.14
CA GLU A 73 -17.55 -5.56 7.02
C GLU A 73 -16.37 -6.22 6.29
N TRP A 74 -15.17 -5.68 6.50
CA TRP A 74 -13.97 -6.03 5.76
C TRP A 74 -12.82 -6.45 6.66
N VAL A 75 -12.01 -7.40 6.22
CA VAL A 75 -10.81 -7.90 6.88
C VAL A 75 -9.56 -7.36 6.16
N PRO A 76 -8.75 -6.50 6.80
CA PRO A 76 -7.50 -6.03 6.21
C PRO A 76 -6.49 -7.17 6.04
N GLN A 77 -5.69 -7.11 4.97
CA GLN A 77 -4.75 -8.17 4.61
C GLN A 77 -3.28 -7.78 4.80
N PRO A 78 -2.42 -8.68 5.33
CA PRO A 78 -2.77 -9.99 5.89
C PRO A 78 -3.59 -9.87 7.18
N ALA A 79 -4.55 -10.78 7.39
CA ALA A 79 -5.42 -10.74 8.56
C ALA A 79 -4.62 -10.80 9.87
N HIS A 80 -5.00 -9.96 10.83
CA HIS A 80 -4.41 -9.93 12.17
C HIS A 80 -5.50 -9.96 13.25
N GLY A 81 -5.55 -11.06 13.99
CA GLY A 81 -6.57 -11.29 15.02
C GLY A 81 -7.99 -11.18 14.47
N LYS A 82 -8.87 -10.49 15.21
CA LYS A 82 -10.24 -10.19 14.81
C LYS A 82 -10.39 -8.78 14.22
N THR A 83 -9.33 -8.21 13.67
CA THR A 83 -9.38 -6.85 13.14
C THR A 83 -10.33 -6.79 11.94
N ARG A 84 -11.19 -5.77 11.94
CA ARG A 84 -12.21 -5.50 10.94
C ARG A 84 -12.29 -4.01 10.63
N VAL A 85 -12.82 -3.69 9.46
CA VAL A 85 -13.14 -2.33 8.99
C VAL A 85 -14.58 -2.35 8.53
N SER A 86 -15.41 -1.48 9.08
CA SER A 86 -16.78 -1.25 8.62
C SER A 86 -17.11 0.24 8.63
N PHE A 87 -18.24 0.61 8.04
CA PHE A 87 -18.61 2.00 7.84
C PHE A 87 -19.99 2.26 8.46
N ALA A 88 -20.04 3.18 9.43
CA ALA A 88 -21.29 3.56 10.09
C ALA A 88 -21.67 4.99 9.72
N PRO A 89 -22.93 5.28 9.35
CA PRO A 89 -23.38 6.65 9.12
C PRO A 89 -23.08 7.54 10.32
N GLN A 90 -22.47 8.71 10.08
CA GLN A 90 -22.21 9.64 11.17
C GLN A 90 -23.46 10.49 11.45
N HIS A 91 -24.12 10.26 12.60
CA HIS A 91 -25.32 11.03 12.95
C HIS A 91 -25.04 12.54 13.04
N GLY A 92 -25.79 13.33 12.27
CA GLY A 92 -25.72 14.80 12.30
C GLY A 92 -24.65 15.43 11.39
N THR A 93 -23.88 14.64 10.65
CA THR A 93 -22.89 15.11 9.66
C THR A 93 -22.89 14.22 8.43
N GLU A 94 -22.49 14.75 7.28
CA GLU A 94 -22.24 13.94 6.09
C GLU A 94 -21.06 12.97 6.35
N GLY A 95 -21.10 11.79 5.71
CA GLY A 95 -20.02 10.80 5.76
C GLY A 95 -20.27 9.59 6.67
N PHE A 96 -19.29 8.70 6.66
CA PHE A 96 -19.29 7.44 7.38
C PHE A 96 -18.10 7.37 8.32
N ARG A 97 -18.36 7.18 9.61
CA ARG A 97 -17.33 6.82 10.58
C ARG A 97 -16.78 5.45 10.22
N VAL A 98 -15.45 5.33 10.18
CA VAL A 98 -14.80 4.04 10.02
C VAL A 98 -14.71 3.37 11.38
N GLU A 99 -15.41 2.25 11.51
CA GLU A 99 -15.53 1.45 12.71
C GLU A 99 -14.53 0.29 12.72
N GLY A 100 -14.22 -0.20 13.92
CA GLY A 100 -13.18 -1.19 14.17
C GLY A 100 -12.02 -0.58 14.93
N GLY A 101 -10.79 -1.00 14.62
CA GLY A 101 -9.59 -0.63 15.37
C GLY A 101 -9.56 -1.38 16.71
N PRO A 102 -8.81 -2.50 16.79
CA PRO A 102 -8.83 -3.40 17.95
C PRO A 102 -8.39 -2.77 19.27
N CYS A 103 -7.90 -1.52 19.26
CA CYS A 103 -7.31 -0.86 20.41
C CYS A 103 -7.83 0.56 20.62
N ASN A 104 -7.62 1.48 19.67
CA ASN A 104 -8.02 2.87 19.81
C ASN A 104 -9.10 3.32 18.82
N GLY A 105 -9.42 2.49 17.84
CA GLY A 105 -10.25 2.89 16.70
C GLY A 105 -9.42 3.56 15.61
N TYR A 106 -9.95 3.57 14.37
CA TYR A 106 -9.24 4.16 13.22
C TYR A 106 -9.30 5.69 13.17
N GLY A 107 -10.17 6.32 13.96
CA GLY A 107 -10.16 7.77 14.11
C GLY A 107 -10.37 8.53 12.81
N THR A 108 -11.26 8.05 11.93
CA THR A 108 -11.49 8.69 10.63
C THR A 108 -12.95 8.60 10.21
N VAL A 109 -13.42 9.66 9.55
CA VAL A 109 -14.69 9.72 8.82
C VAL A 109 -14.35 9.77 7.35
N ILE A 110 -15.04 8.98 6.54
CA ILE A 110 -14.94 9.00 5.09
C ILE A 110 -16.16 9.70 4.49
N HIS A 111 -15.92 10.60 3.54
CA HIS A 111 -16.94 11.27 2.74
C HIS A 111 -16.83 10.77 1.31
N PRO A 112 -17.59 9.73 0.93
CA PRO A 112 -17.48 9.14 -0.40
C PRO A 112 -18.34 9.88 -1.41
N ASP A 113 -17.82 10.01 -2.63
CA ASP A 113 -18.54 10.44 -3.80
C ASP A 113 -19.07 9.21 -4.54
N ALA A 114 -20.40 9.08 -4.59
CA ALA A 114 -21.07 7.94 -5.19
C ALA A 114 -20.86 7.83 -6.71
N ASP A 115 -20.58 8.93 -7.40
CA ASP A 115 -20.44 8.94 -8.85
C ASP A 115 -19.04 8.51 -9.30
N SER A 116 -18.02 8.86 -8.51
CA SER A 116 -16.62 8.59 -8.84
C SER A 116 -15.96 7.48 -8.03
N GLY A 117 -16.56 7.08 -6.91
CA GLY A 117 -15.96 6.15 -5.95
C GLY A 117 -14.76 6.73 -5.20
N ARG A 118 -14.48 8.02 -5.40
CA ARG A 118 -13.47 8.76 -4.66
C ARG A 118 -13.99 9.13 -3.29
N TYR A 119 -13.10 9.42 -2.37
CA TYR A 119 -13.49 9.90 -1.06
C TYR A 119 -12.48 10.88 -0.48
N THR A 120 -12.92 11.62 0.53
CA THR A 120 -12.06 12.42 1.41
C THR A 120 -12.23 11.97 2.85
N THR A 121 -11.29 12.35 3.72
CA THR A 121 -11.32 11.96 5.13
C THR A 121 -11.34 13.15 6.07
N THR A 122 -12.06 13.03 7.17
CA THR A 122 -11.94 13.91 8.34
C THR A 122 -11.39 13.12 9.53
N PRO A 123 -10.27 13.52 10.14
CA PRO A 123 -9.74 12.84 11.31
C PRO A 123 -10.66 13.03 12.52
N LEU A 124 -10.73 12.00 13.36
CA LEU A 124 -11.44 11.99 14.62
C LEU A 124 -10.47 11.74 15.78
N PRO A 125 -10.74 12.29 16.97
CA PRO A 125 -9.97 11.95 18.15
C PRO A 125 -10.14 10.47 18.48
N VAL A 126 -9.04 9.83 18.85
CA VAL A 126 -8.97 8.44 19.33
C VAL A 126 -8.28 8.38 20.68
N THR A 127 -8.45 7.28 21.39
CA THR A 127 -7.65 7.00 22.58
C THR A 127 -6.19 6.76 22.20
N ARG A 128 -5.29 6.72 23.20
CA ARG A 128 -3.86 6.43 23.01
C ARG A 128 -3.40 5.33 23.95
N MET A 129 -4.11 4.22 23.95
CA MET A 129 -3.76 3.01 24.67
C MET A 129 -2.68 2.24 23.91
N ALA A 130 -1.73 1.67 24.66
CA ALA A 130 -0.74 0.74 24.14
C ALA A 130 -1.30 -0.69 24.22
N CYS A 131 -1.18 -1.41 23.12
CA CYS A 131 -1.73 -2.75 22.91
C CYS A 131 -0.93 -3.44 21.80
N ASP A 132 -0.96 -4.77 21.75
CA ASP A 132 -0.18 -5.54 20.78
C ASP A 132 -0.55 -5.24 19.31
N SER A 133 -1.78 -4.76 19.07
CA SER A 133 -2.28 -4.41 17.74
C SER A 133 -2.06 -2.95 17.35
N PHE A 134 -1.36 -2.16 18.16
CA PHE A 134 -1.21 -0.71 17.94
C PHE A 134 -0.60 -0.37 16.57
N GLU A 135 0.49 -1.05 16.20
CA GLU A 135 1.15 -0.82 14.91
C GLU A 135 0.27 -1.22 13.72
N TYR A 136 -0.47 -2.34 13.84
CA TYR A 136 -1.39 -2.81 12.82
C TYR A 136 -2.55 -1.82 12.59
N GLU A 137 -3.16 -1.35 13.68
CA GLU A 137 -4.23 -0.35 13.65
C GLU A 137 -3.74 0.99 13.07
N GLY A 138 -2.53 1.42 13.43
CA GLY A 138 -1.91 2.63 12.90
C GLY A 138 -1.69 2.55 11.39
N ALA A 139 -1.21 1.41 10.88
CA ALA A 139 -1.01 1.20 9.45
C ALA A 139 -2.34 1.23 8.66
N ILE A 140 -3.43 0.65 9.20
CA ILE A 140 -4.76 0.75 8.58
C ILE A 140 -5.25 2.19 8.58
N THR A 141 -5.13 2.89 9.72
CA THR A 141 -5.52 4.29 9.86
C THR A 141 -4.81 5.16 8.83
N GLN A 142 -3.51 4.99 8.68
CA GLN A 142 -2.73 5.74 7.70
C GLN A 142 -3.18 5.40 6.27
N ALA A 143 -3.39 4.13 5.95
CA ALA A 143 -3.84 3.73 4.62
C ALA A 143 -5.23 4.31 4.27
N LEU A 144 -6.16 4.37 5.24
CA LEU A 144 -7.46 5.02 5.07
C LEU A 144 -7.32 6.51 4.73
N GLN A 145 -6.36 7.21 5.35
CA GLN A 145 -6.11 8.64 5.17
C GLN A 145 -5.32 8.94 3.88
N ASP A 146 -4.40 8.06 3.49
CA ASP A 146 -3.57 8.21 2.29
C ASP A 146 -4.32 7.83 1.01
N ALA A 147 -5.29 6.92 1.11
CA ALA A 147 -6.15 6.54 -0.01
C ALA A 147 -7.25 7.58 -0.27
N ASN A 148 -7.70 7.64 -1.51
CA ASN A 148 -8.68 8.62 -1.97
C ASN A 148 -9.76 8.02 -2.89
N ALA A 149 -9.79 6.70 -3.04
CA ALA A 149 -10.76 6.00 -3.85
C ALA A 149 -10.94 4.54 -3.44
N PHE A 150 -12.18 4.07 -3.59
CA PHE A 150 -12.56 2.68 -3.43
C PHE A 150 -12.53 1.96 -4.78
N TYR A 151 -11.91 0.79 -4.81
CA TYR A 151 -11.93 -0.11 -5.96
C TYR A 151 -12.33 -1.52 -5.51
N VAL A 152 -13.02 -2.26 -6.36
CA VAL A 152 -13.38 -3.66 -6.09
C VAL A 152 -12.80 -4.57 -7.17
N ALA A 153 -12.42 -5.78 -6.79
CA ALA A 153 -12.10 -6.86 -7.72
C ALA A 153 -12.99 -8.06 -7.37
N GLY A 154 -14.02 -8.29 -8.18
CA GLY A 154 -15.12 -9.18 -7.83
C GLY A 154 -15.97 -8.63 -6.66
N ASP A 155 -16.74 -9.52 -6.03
CA ASP A 155 -17.62 -9.13 -4.92
C ASP A 155 -16.94 -9.17 -3.55
N ASP A 156 -15.81 -9.88 -3.40
CA ASP A 156 -15.24 -10.19 -2.09
C ASP A 156 -13.94 -9.45 -1.77
N THR A 157 -13.46 -8.61 -2.68
CA THR A 157 -12.23 -7.85 -2.48
C THR A 157 -12.44 -6.36 -2.71
N LEU A 158 -12.05 -5.58 -1.70
CA LEU A 158 -12.02 -4.13 -1.70
C LEU A 158 -10.56 -3.65 -1.64
N TYR A 159 -10.29 -2.58 -2.35
CA TYR A 159 -9.02 -1.88 -2.36
C TYR A 159 -9.25 -0.42 -2.01
N LEU A 160 -8.52 0.10 -1.02
CA LEU A 160 -8.45 1.53 -0.74
C LEU A 160 -7.20 2.07 -1.43
N ALA A 161 -7.37 2.72 -2.57
CA ALA A 161 -6.26 3.13 -3.42
C ALA A 161 -5.85 4.59 -3.18
N GLY A 162 -4.55 4.82 -3.09
CA GLY A 162 -3.92 6.13 -3.03
C GLY A 162 -2.65 6.17 -3.89
N ASN A 163 -1.84 7.22 -3.72
CA ASN A 163 -0.63 7.41 -4.52
C ASN A 163 0.45 6.35 -4.29
N ASN A 164 0.43 5.70 -3.12
CA ASN A 164 1.44 4.72 -2.70
C ASN A 164 1.05 3.27 -3.00
N GLY A 165 -0.09 3.05 -3.66
CA GLY A 165 -0.70 1.74 -3.87
C GLY A 165 -2.05 1.63 -3.16
N ALA A 166 -2.46 0.42 -2.83
CA ALA A 166 -3.76 0.14 -2.24
C ALA A 166 -3.67 -0.76 -1.02
N LEU A 167 -4.45 -0.45 0.02
CA LEU A 167 -4.73 -1.39 1.09
C LEU A 167 -5.73 -2.42 0.58
N LYS A 168 -5.37 -3.70 0.67
CA LYS A 168 -6.27 -4.81 0.34
C LYS A 168 -7.13 -5.20 1.54
N LEU A 169 -8.41 -5.29 1.29
CA LEU A 169 -9.45 -5.71 2.22
C LEU A 169 -10.25 -6.86 1.58
N VAL A 170 -10.60 -7.89 2.36
CA VAL A 170 -11.48 -8.98 1.90
C VAL A 170 -12.76 -8.99 2.71
N ARG A 171 -13.88 -9.35 2.11
CA ARG A 171 -15.18 -9.44 2.79
C ARG A 171 -15.07 -10.33 4.03
N ALA A 172 -15.61 -9.87 5.17
CA ALA A 172 -15.74 -10.70 6.37
C ALA A 172 -16.82 -11.77 6.15
N ASP A 173 -16.63 -12.93 6.76
CA ASP A 173 -17.51 -14.10 6.71
C ASP A 173 -18.78 -13.96 7.55
#